data_AF-A0A429DN25-F1
#
_entry.id   AF-A0A429DN25-F1
#
_cell.length_a   1.000
_cell.length_b   1.000
_cell.length_c   1.000
_cell.angle_alpha   90.00
_cell.angle_beta   90.00
_cell.angle_gamma   90.00
#
_symmetry.space_group_name_H-M   'P 1'
#
loop_
_entity.id
_entity.type
_entity.pdbx_description
1 polymer ?
#
loop_
_entity_poly.entity_id
_entity_poly.type
_entity_poly.pdbx_seq_one_letter_code
_entity_poly.pdbx_strand_id
1 'polypeptide(L)'
;MVPRPGHRRTGDTGRHQRQPPVHPKPGIVGGPAGITDRDRQPVPGRGLGADEHQRHDHGRRQRGRPPGRQRPARRRRFGEPAVHSGGTARRPGLRSAQGSRSRALSPGAAARSRPGTARPVLTGGACRMTTSRVPVEAALARDTGAAPPGPGSLSWDLVGRWTILAMTLRLIVVQTAHPVVGAGVGGYSDFRSEGVSRFVHTVKSLQRLVYSPLVQSREEARRLRAVHRAIRGTDDRGRQYRGLDPNAYAWVHATLFEAVVTLSELCGEPLTDDEQERFYAEWRALGGLLGLRKRDLPETVAGFRKYFQETVETRLEVNDVVRDLLDPEAIHPLPPPHVPQVVWDLAWPRFRRFAVRLTLPTLPEAYVRVLGVEVSEADRRRMRRFYAVLGAVARSLPAGWHYLPFAAKARRAAGKADLTRPGA
;
A
#
# COMPACT_ATOMS: atom_id res chain seq x y z
N MET A 1 -37.62 -80.35 -9.73
CA MET A 1 -37.58 -79.70 -11.05
C MET A 1 -38.18 -78.30 -10.90
N VAL A 2 -37.41 -77.29 -11.28
CA VAL A 2 -37.65 -75.84 -11.11
C VAL A 2 -38.61 -75.32 -12.19
N PRO A 3 -39.35 -74.22 -11.94
CA PRO A 3 -39.09 -73.01 -12.73
C PRO A 3 -39.07 -71.70 -11.92
N ARG A 4 -38.17 -70.78 -12.33
CA ARG A 4 -38.06 -69.34 -11.98
C ARG A 4 -39.27 -68.54 -12.52
N PRO A 5 -39.66 -67.36 -11.97
CA PRO A 5 -38.99 -66.05 -12.20
C PRO A 5 -39.06 -65.12 -10.95
N GLY A 6 -38.48 -63.92 -10.82
CA GLY A 6 -37.70 -63.01 -11.65
C GLY A 6 -37.36 -61.79 -10.77
N HIS A 7 -36.18 -61.19 -10.99
CA HIS A 7 -35.66 -60.07 -10.21
C HIS A 7 -36.47 -58.77 -10.40
N ARG A 8 -36.74 -58.04 -9.30
CA ARG A 8 -36.95 -56.58 -9.31
C ARG A 8 -35.94 -55.90 -8.40
N ARG A 9 -35.22 -54.93 -9.00
CA ARG A 9 -34.34 -53.95 -8.35
C ARG A 9 -35.19 -52.91 -7.61
N THR A 10 -34.78 -52.53 -6.41
CA THR A 10 -35.12 -51.23 -5.80
C THR A 10 -33.82 -50.46 -5.56
N GLY A 11 -33.80 -49.22 -6.05
CA GLY A 11 -32.64 -48.35 -6.07
C GLY A 11 -32.42 -47.62 -4.74
N ASP A 12 -31.16 -47.54 -4.37
CA ASP A 12 -30.63 -46.66 -3.33
C ASP A 12 -30.26 -45.32 -3.97
N THR A 13 -30.78 -44.22 -3.42
CA THR A 13 -30.47 -42.85 -3.89
C THR A 13 -29.70 -42.11 -2.81
N GLY A 14 -28.37 -42.22 -2.89
CA GLY A 14 -27.42 -41.42 -2.13
C GLY A 14 -27.50 -39.94 -2.51
N ARG A 15 -27.79 -39.10 -1.51
CA ARG A 15 -27.92 -37.64 -1.62
C ARG A 15 -26.53 -36.99 -1.54
N HIS A 16 -25.92 -36.71 -2.69
CA HIS A 16 -24.70 -35.89 -2.77
C HIS A 16 -25.02 -34.40 -2.51
N GLN A 17 -24.45 -33.83 -1.44
CA GLN A 17 -24.38 -32.38 -1.23
C GLN A 17 -23.42 -31.77 -2.26
N ARG A 18 -23.94 -30.87 -3.12
CA ARG A 18 -23.15 -30.08 -4.08
C ARG A 18 -22.63 -28.82 -3.38
N GLN A 19 -21.31 -28.61 -3.43
CA GLN A 19 -20.68 -27.32 -3.13
C GLN A 19 -20.97 -26.31 -4.27
N PRO A 20 -21.13 -25.01 -3.99
CA PRO A 20 -21.28 -23.99 -5.03
C PRO A 20 -19.94 -23.69 -5.74
N PRO A 21 -19.95 -23.22 -6.99
CA PRO A 21 -18.75 -23.08 -7.80
C PRO A 21 -17.90 -21.88 -7.36
N VAL A 22 -16.59 -22.10 -7.27
CA VAL A 22 -15.56 -21.07 -7.10
C VAL A 22 -15.34 -20.36 -8.44
N HIS A 23 -15.64 -19.06 -8.51
CA HIS A 23 -15.31 -18.24 -9.66
C HIS A 23 -13.79 -18.02 -9.76
N PRO A 24 -13.16 -18.21 -10.94
CA PRO A 24 -11.75 -17.93 -11.12
C PRO A 24 -11.50 -16.41 -11.16
N LYS A 25 -10.50 -15.94 -10.41
CA LYS A 25 -10.01 -14.56 -10.43
C LYS A 25 -9.37 -14.24 -11.80
N PRO A 26 -9.62 -13.07 -12.41
CA PRO A 26 -8.92 -12.67 -13.63
C PRO A 26 -7.47 -12.29 -13.31
N GLY A 27 -6.52 -12.96 -13.97
CA GLY A 27 -5.09 -12.67 -13.90
C GLY A 27 -4.75 -11.33 -14.56
N ILE A 28 -3.92 -10.53 -13.90
CA ILE A 28 -3.34 -9.31 -14.45
C ILE A 28 -2.15 -9.74 -15.34
N VAL A 29 -2.31 -9.67 -16.66
CA VAL A 29 -1.22 -9.76 -17.64
C VAL A 29 -1.07 -8.39 -18.31
N GLY A 30 0.16 -7.90 -18.39
CA GLY A 30 0.49 -6.59 -18.95
C GLY A 30 0.68 -6.59 -20.47
N GLY A 31 0.59 -5.39 -21.05
CA GLY A 31 1.13 -5.04 -22.38
C GLY A 31 0.09 -4.92 -23.51
N PRO A 32 0.26 -4.00 -24.46
CA PRO A 32 -0.85 -3.25 -25.06
C PRO A 32 -1.28 -3.77 -26.44
N ALA A 33 -2.58 -3.70 -26.74
CA ALA A 33 -3.07 -3.80 -28.12
C ALA A 33 -4.40 -3.04 -28.31
N GLY A 34 -4.39 -2.12 -29.29
CA GLY A 34 -5.48 -1.69 -30.18
C GLY A 34 -6.88 -1.47 -29.61
N ILE A 35 -7.22 -0.19 -29.39
CA ILE A 35 -8.62 0.25 -29.30
C ILE A 35 -9.18 0.30 -30.73
N THR A 36 -10.22 -0.47 -31.01
CA THR A 36 -11.16 -0.18 -32.09
C THR A 36 -12.51 0.20 -31.49
N ASP A 37 -13.03 1.28 -32.05
CA ASP A 37 -14.31 1.94 -31.76
C ASP A 37 -15.48 1.05 -32.18
N ARG A 38 -16.48 0.87 -31.30
CA ARG A 38 -17.88 0.68 -31.67
C ARG A 38 -18.84 0.71 -30.48
N ASP A 39 -19.89 1.49 -30.71
CA ASP A 39 -21.26 1.36 -30.21
C ASP A 39 -21.59 1.87 -28.80
N ARG A 40 -21.89 3.18 -28.81
CA ARG A 40 -22.91 3.83 -27.97
C ARG A 40 -24.28 3.22 -28.24
N GLN A 41 -25.10 3.05 -27.19
CA GLN A 41 -26.55 3.36 -27.13
C GLN A 41 -27.08 3.22 -25.67
N PRO A 42 -28.25 3.82 -25.33
CA PRO A 42 -28.43 4.62 -24.11
C PRO A 42 -29.24 3.96 -22.98
N VAL A 43 -29.16 4.60 -21.81
CA VAL A 43 -29.94 4.34 -20.58
C VAL A 43 -31.31 5.03 -20.66
N PRO A 44 -32.40 4.43 -20.12
CA PRO A 44 -33.59 5.17 -19.75
C PRO A 44 -33.78 5.28 -18.23
N GLY A 45 -34.16 6.50 -17.81
CA GLY A 45 -35.32 6.71 -16.93
C GLY A 45 -35.14 6.59 -15.41
N ARG A 46 -34.91 7.73 -14.75
CA ARG A 46 -35.27 7.95 -13.34
C ARG A 46 -36.79 8.15 -13.23
N GLY A 47 -37.43 7.38 -12.35
CA GLY A 47 -38.76 7.65 -11.82
C GLY A 47 -38.67 8.17 -10.39
N LEU A 48 -39.36 9.27 -10.13
CA LEU A 48 -39.55 9.94 -8.83
C LEU A 48 -40.75 9.34 -8.08
N GLY A 49 -40.78 9.55 -6.75
CA GLY A 49 -41.96 9.41 -5.88
C GLY A 49 -41.94 8.12 -5.04
N ALA A 50 -42.28 8.11 -3.77
CA ALA A 50 -42.90 9.13 -2.93
C ALA A 50 -42.67 8.75 -1.45
N ASP A 51 -42.87 9.76 -0.60
CA ASP A 51 -43.04 9.68 0.85
C ASP A 51 -44.05 8.63 1.28
N GLU A 52 -43.86 8.01 2.45
CA GLU A 52 -44.85 8.10 3.55
C GLU A 52 -44.44 7.33 4.83
N HIS A 53 -44.56 8.08 5.93
CA HIS A 53 -45.13 7.71 7.22
C HIS A 53 -44.38 6.79 8.21
N GLN A 54 -43.84 7.49 9.21
CA GLN A 54 -43.85 7.16 10.65
C GLN A 54 -44.99 6.24 11.10
N ARG A 55 -44.66 5.25 11.93
CA ARG A 55 -45.38 5.00 13.20
C ARG A 55 -44.41 4.54 14.29
N HIS A 56 -44.51 5.23 15.43
CA HIS A 56 -44.04 4.82 16.73
C HIS A 56 -44.82 3.59 17.22
N ASP A 57 -44.14 2.67 17.92
CA ASP A 57 -44.78 1.94 19.01
C ASP A 57 -43.80 1.67 20.17
N HIS A 58 -44.31 1.82 21.38
CA HIS A 58 -43.61 1.76 22.66
C HIS A 58 -44.11 0.55 23.46
N GLY A 59 -43.17 -0.13 24.13
CA GLY A 59 -43.45 -1.10 25.21
C GLY A 59 -43.70 -2.53 24.70
N ARG A 60 -43.32 -3.61 25.38
CA ARG A 60 -43.12 -3.80 26.81
C ARG A 60 -42.26 -5.05 27.03
N ARG A 61 -41.53 -5.02 28.14
CA ARG A 61 -40.68 -6.07 28.72
C ARG A 61 -41.36 -7.45 28.77
N GLN A 62 -40.63 -8.51 28.45
CA GLN A 62 -40.78 -9.82 29.08
C GLN A 62 -39.42 -10.37 29.51
N ARG A 63 -39.35 -10.77 30.79
CA ARG A 63 -38.23 -11.48 31.42
C ARG A 63 -38.41 -12.97 31.12
N GLY A 64 -37.36 -13.64 30.63
CA GLY A 64 -37.29 -15.09 30.48
C GLY A 64 -35.86 -15.57 30.74
N ARG A 65 -35.74 -16.58 31.61
CA ARG A 65 -34.50 -17.14 32.21
C ARG A 65 -33.54 -17.82 31.20
N PRO A 66 -32.27 -18.06 31.58
CA PRO A 66 -31.20 -18.51 30.68
C PRO A 66 -31.06 -20.04 30.65
N PRO A 67 -30.48 -20.63 29.58
CA PRO A 67 -29.96 -21.98 29.66
C PRO A 67 -28.43 -22.01 29.84
N GLY A 68 -28.01 -22.76 30.86
CA GLY A 68 -27.05 -23.86 30.69
C GLY A 68 -25.57 -23.53 30.48
N ARG A 69 -24.81 -23.50 31.57
CA ARG A 69 -23.36 -23.71 31.59
C ARG A 69 -23.02 -25.09 31.00
N GLN A 70 -22.14 -25.15 30.01
CA GLN A 70 -21.37 -26.36 29.70
C GLN A 70 -19.88 -26.08 29.95
N ARG A 71 -19.28 -26.91 30.80
CA ARG A 71 -17.84 -26.96 31.08
C ARG A 71 -17.16 -28.01 30.20
N PRO A 72 -15.83 -27.94 30.01
CA PRO A 72 -15.16 -28.43 28.81
C PRO A 72 -14.79 -29.92 28.88
N ALA A 73 -14.88 -30.60 27.75
CA ALA A 73 -14.34 -31.95 27.56
C ALA A 73 -12.81 -31.92 27.43
N ARG A 74 -12.18 -32.87 28.12
CA ARG A 74 -10.73 -33.07 28.22
C ARG A 74 -10.11 -33.59 26.92
N ARG A 75 -8.88 -33.08 26.69
CA ARG A 75 -7.70 -33.69 26.05
C ARG A 75 -7.83 -35.16 25.61
N ARG A 76 -7.47 -35.42 24.35
CA ARG A 76 -6.72 -36.63 23.98
C ARG A 76 -5.42 -36.23 23.28
N ARG A 77 -4.31 -36.61 23.93
CA ARG A 77 -2.96 -36.77 23.36
C ARG A 77 -2.90 -38.16 22.73
N PHE A 78 -2.41 -38.24 21.50
CA PHE A 78 -1.71 -39.36 20.86
C PHE A 78 -1.01 -38.68 19.66
N GLY A 79 0.27 -38.83 19.34
CA GLY A 79 1.24 -39.88 19.57
C GLY A 79 1.99 -40.03 18.23
N GLU A 80 3.11 -39.33 18.06
CA GLU A 80 4.18 -39.69 17.11
C GLU A 80 5.27 -40.47 17.88
N PRO A 81 6.24 -41.17 17.27
CA PRO A 81 6.59 -41.22 15.84
C PRO A 81 6.81 -42.65 15.28
N ALA A 82 6.91 -42.78 13.95
CA ALA A 82 7.56 -43.94 13.35
C ALA A 82 8.51 -43.50 12.22
N VAL A 83 9.79 -43.63 12.53
CA VAL A 83 10.96 -43.60 11.66
C VAL A 83 10.89 -44.79 10.71
N HIS A 84 11.02 -44.58 9.40
CA HIS A 84 11.50 -45.60 8.47
C HIS A 84 12.57 -45.03 7.55
N SER A 85 13.70 -45.71 7.64
CA SER A 85 14.99 -45.55 6.99
C SER A 85 15.06 -46.30 5.66
N GLY A 86 15.91 -45.81 4.76
CA GLY A 86 16.69 -46.64 3.83
C GLY A 86 16.12 -46.84 2.42
N GLY A 87 16.92 -46.50 1.41
CA GLY A 87 16.60 -46.84 0.02
C GLY A 87 17.40 -46.07 -1.04
N THR A 88 18.71 -46.30 -1.08
CA THR A 88 19.63 -45.87 -2.16
C THR A 88 19.44 -46.68 -3.44
N ALA A 89 19.40 -46.04 -4.61
CA ALA A 89 19.88 -46.58 -5.91
C ALA A 89 19.89 -45.44 -6.97
N ARG A 90 21.07 -44.93 -7.34
CA ARG A 90 21.85 -45.25 -8.56
C ARG A 90 21.37 -44.57 -9.86
N ARG A 91 22.27 -43.71 -10.35
CA ARG A 91 22.38 -43.13 -11.72
C ARG A 91 22.43 -44.21 -12.81
N PRO A 92 22.21 -43.81 -14.07
CA PRO A 92 23.35 -43.72 -14.99
C PRO A 92 23.41 -42.38 -15.76
N GLY A 93 24.63 -42.01 -16.16
CA GLY A 93 24.93 -40.78 -16.91
C GLY A 93 25.07 -40.99 -18.42
N LEU A 94 25.87 -40.08 -19.02
CA LEU A 94 26.25 -39.92 -20.44
C LEU A 94 25.28 -39.02 -21.22
N ARG A 95 25.68 -38.02 -22.03
CA ARG A 95 26.96 -37.72 -22.70
C ARG A 95 27.01 -36.24 -23.09
N SER A 96 28.22 -35.69 -23.09
CA SER A 96 28.60 -34.43 -23.72
C SER A 96 28.54 -34.50 -25.25
N ALA A 97 28.25 -33.37 -25.90
CA ALA A 97 28.71 -33.10 -27.26
C ALA A 97 29.03 -31.61 -27.40
N GLN A 98 30.31 -31.35 -27.64
CA GLN A 98 30.93 -30.06 -27.90
C GLN A 98 31.61 -30.20 -29.27
N GLY A 99 31.44 -29.21 -30.14
CA GLY A 99 32.01 -29.15 -31.49
C GLY A 99 31.07 -28.33 -32.37
N SER A 100 31.48 -27.30 -33.08
CA SER A 100 32.71 -27.21 -33.85
C SER A 100 33.03 -25.75 -34.22
N ARG A 101 34.31 -25.56 -34.50
CA ARG A 101 35.01 -24.33 -34.90
C ARG A 101 34.66 -23.94 -36.34
N SER A 102 34.84 -22.66 -36.69
CA SER A 102 35.60 -22.31 -37.90
C SER A 102 36.18 -20.89 -37.83
N ARG A 103 37.38 -20.80 -38.42
CA ARG A 103 38.40 -19.76 -38.36
C ARG A 103 38.09 -18.57 -39.28
N ALA A 104 38.75 -17.47 -38.92
CA ALA A 104 39.02 -16.24 -39.66
C ALA A 104 39.58 -16.44 -41.08
N LEU A 105 39.45 -15.39 -41.92
CA LEU A 105 40.48 -14.85 -42.83
C LEU A 105 40.10 -13.41 -43.25
N SER A 106 40.91 -12.43 -42.87
CA SER A 106 41.19 -11.18 -43.64
C SER A 106 42.32 -11.50 -44.66
N PRO A 107 42.84 -10.61 -45.54
CA PRO A 107 42.73 -9.13 -45.63
C PRO A 107 42.67 -8.55 -47.07
N GLY A 108 42.72 -7.21 -47.22
CA GLY A 108 43.10 -6.58 -48.51
C GLY A 108 42.75 -5.09 -48.63
N ALA A 109 43.77 -4.24 -48.67
CA ALA A 109 43.71 -2.78 -48.79
C ALA A 109 44.10 -2.29 -50.20
N ALA A 110 43.53 -1.15 -50.65
CA ALA A 110 44.09 -0.13 -51.58
C ALA A 110 42.94 0.83 -51.98
N ALA A 111 42.93 2.15 -51.73
CA ALA A 111 43.80 3.27 -52.09
C ALA A 111 43.42 4.00 -53.41
N ARG A 112 43.21 5.33 -53.29
CA ARG A 112 43.15 6.42 -54.31
C ARG A 112 41.78 6.58 -55.02
N SER A 113 41.18 7.77 -55.26
CA SER A 113 41.72 9.12 -55.56
C SER A 113 40.62 10.21 -55.34
N ARG A 114 41.02 11.46 -55.06
CA ARG A 114 40.19 12.70 -55.15
C ARG A 114 40.40 13.38 -56.52
N PRO A 115 39.49 14.29 -56.95
CA PRO A 115 39.65 15.76 -56.74
C PRO A 115 38.33 16.44 -56.27
N GLY A 116 38.31 17.47 -55.41
CA GLY A 116 38.46 18.92 -55.72
C GLY A 116 37.13 19.47 -56.29
N THR A 117 36.41 20.48 -55.80
CA THR A 117 36.70 21.72 -55.05
C THR A 117 35.38 22.36 -54.55
N ALA A 118 35.49 23.47 -53.79
CA ALA A 118 34.46 24.44 -53.34
C ALA A 118 33.99 24.35 -51.87
N ARG A 119 34.64 25.17 -51.02
CA ARG A 119 34.18 25.62 -49.69
C ARG A 119 33.32 26.88 -49.85
N PRO A 120 32.31 27.07 -48.99
CA PRO A 120 32.00 28.38 -48.45
C PRO A 120 32.48 28.48 -46.99
N VAL A 121 33.03 29.63 -46.68
CA VAL A 121 33.42 30.08 -45.35
C VAL A 121 32.15 30.33 -44.53
N LEU A 122 31.97 29.60 -43.42
CA LEU A 122 31.02 29.95 -42.37
C LEU A 122 31.81 30.45 -41.17
N THR A 123 31.74 31.76 -40.96
CA THR A 123 32.18 32.47 -39.77
C THR A 123 31.44 31.94 -38.55
N GLY A 124 32.21 31.53 -37.54
CA GLY A 124 31.69 31.03 -36.27
C GLY A 124 31.04 32.14 -35.46
N GLY A 125 29.71 32.14 -35.42
CA GLY A 125 28.93 32.76 -34.36
C GLY A 125 28.46 31.67 -33.39
N ALA A 126 29.13 31.53 -32.25
CA ALA A 126 28.75 30.60 -31.20
C ALA A 126 27.42 31.03 -30.57
N CYS A 127 26.30 30.48 -31.06
CA CYS A 127 25.04 30.49 -30.31
C CYS A 127 25.19 29.52 -29.13
N ARG A 128 25.72 30.04 -28.04
CA ARG A 128 25.76 29.38 -26.74
C ARG A 128 24.31 29.30 -26.24
N MET A 129 23.59 28.25 -26.61
CA MET A 129 22.29 27.94 -26.02
C MET A 129 22.49 27.53 -24.57
N THR A 130 22.48 28.51 -23.67
CA THR A 130 22.26 28.30 -22.24
C THR A 130 20.82 27.84 -22.06
N THR A 131 20.60 26.53 -22.18
CA THR A 131 19.37 25.92 -21.68
C THR A 131 19.44 25.93 -20.16
N SER A 132 19.07 27.06 -19.55
CA SER A 132 18.59 27.05 -18.17
C SER A 132 17.49 25.99 -18.12
N ARG A 133 17.67 24.93 -17.32
CA ARG A 133 16.70 23.83 -17.17
C ARG A 133 15.45 24.20 -16.37
N VAL A 134 15.33 25.47 -15.96
CA VAL A 134 14.29 25.99 -15.06
C VAL A 134 12.96 26.44 -15.75
N PRO A 135 12.87 26.82 -17.04
CA PRO A 135 11.63 27.35 -17.62
C PRO A 135 10.51 26.31 -17.78
N VAL A 136 10.85 25.04 -18.05
CA VAL A 136 9.87 24.01 -18.38
C VAL A 136 9.14 23.51 -17.14
N GLU A 137 9.84 23.30 -16.01
CA GLU A 137 9.21 22.86 -14.77
C GLU A 137 8.32 23.95 -14.15
N ALA A 138 8.72 25.22 -14.23
CA ALA A 138 7.90 26.34 -13.78
C ALA A 138 6.64 26.53 -14.65
N ALA A 139 6.76 26.40 -15.98
CA ALA A 139 5.61 26.43 -16.89
C ALA A 139 4.67 25.23 -16.67
N LEU A 140 5.23 24.04 -16.46
CA LEU A 140 4.46 22.84 -16.15
C LEU A 140 3.76 22.95 -14.79
N ALA A 141 4.40 23.50 -13.75
CA ALA A 141 3.81 23.73 -12.44
C ALA A 141 2.65 24.76 -12.49
N ARG A 142 2.76 25.79 -13.34
CA ARG A 142 1.70 26.79 -13.57
C ARG A 142 0.45 26.20 -14.21
N ASP A 143 0.60 25.18 -15.07
CA ASP A 143 -0.51 24.56 -15.81
C ASP A 143 -1.43 23.67 -14.94
N THR A 144 -0.96 23.23 -13.76
CA THR A 144 -1.77 22.41 -12.82
C THR A 144 -1.86 22.96 -11.41
N GLY A 145 -1.12 24.03 -11.08
CA GLY A 145 -1.05 24.61 -9.74
C GLY A 145 -0.45 23.69 -8.65
N ALA A 146 0.17 22.57 -9.03
CA ALA A 146 0.68 21.57 -8.10
C ALA A 146 2.04 21.03 -8.56
N ALA A 147 3.08 21.33 -7.77
CA ALA A 147 4.43 20.80 -7.92
C ALA A 147 4.75 19.87 -6.73
N PRO A 148 5.61 18.84 -6.90
CA PRO A 148 6.09 18.08 -5.76
C PRO A 148 6.88 19.01 -4.81
N PRO A 149 6.90 18.73 -3.50
CA PRO A 149 7.75 19.44 -2.57
C PRO A 149 9.24 19.35 -2.98
N GLY A 150 10.01 20.38 -2.65
CA GLY A 150 11.44 20.48 -3.00
C GLY A 150 12.37 20.53 -1.80
N PRO A 151 13.70 20.59 -2.02
CA PRO A 151 14.67 20.84 -0.95
C PRO A 151 14.29 22.07 -0.12
N GLY A 152 14.39 21.98 1.21
CA GLY A 152 13.98 23.04 2.15
C GLY A 152 12.51 23.01 2.56
N SER A 153 11.69 22.12 1.97
CA SER A 153 10.31 21.87 2.41
C SER A 153 10.25 20.95 3.63
N LEU A 154 9.24 21.11 4.47
CA LEU A 154 9.02 20.22 5.63
C LEU A 154 8.70 18.79 5.18
N SER A 155 8.00 18.65 4.05
CA SER A 155 7.75 17.35 3.42
C SER A 155 9.04 16.59 3.11
N TRP A 156 10.09 17.29 2.65
CA TRP A 156 11.39 16.68 2.40
C TRP A 156 12.13 16.26 3.66
N ASP A 157 11.93 16.98 4.76
CA ASP A 157 12.60 16.74 6.04
C ASP A 157 11.90 15.66 6.89
N LEU A 158 10.59 15.51 6.75
CA LEU A 158 9.78 14.61 7.58
C LEU A 158 9.47 13.27 6.91
N VAL A 159 9.01 13.27 5.66
CA VAL A 159 8.39 12.09 5.01
C VAL A 159 9.42 10.99 4.69
N GLY A 160 10.66 11.40 4.42
CA GLY A 160 11.75 10.50 4.06
C GLY A 160 12.43 9.84 5.24
N ARG A 161 12.09 10.22 6.48
CA ARG A 161 12.74 9.67 7.68
C ARG A 161 12.43 8.18 7.81
N TRP A 162 13.44 7.36 8.11
CA TRP A 162 13.23 5.91 8.26
C TRP A 162 12.30 5.57 9.45
N THR A 163 12.18 6.47 10.43
CA THR A 163 11.29 6.32 11.59
C THR A 163 9.83 6.16 11.20
N ILE A 164 9.41 6.62 10.01
CA ILE A 164 8.05 6.42 9.48
C ILE A 164 7.67 4.94 9.39
N LEU A 165 8.65 4.05 9.26
CA LEU A 165 8.42 2.60 9.24
C LEU A 165 7.84 2.09 10.57
N ALA A 166 8.04 2.78 11.69
CA ALA A 166 7.41 2.43 12.96
C ALA A 166 5.88 2.65 12.94
N MET A 167 5.40 3.57 12.11
CA MET A 167 3.96 3.89 11.96
C MET A 167 3.23 2.96 10.99
N THR A 168 3.92 2.00 10.36
CA THR A 168 3.37 1.12 9.33
C THR A 168 2.05 0.48 9.73
N LEU A 169 2.03 -0.23 10.86
CA LEU A 169 0.84 -0.97 11.28
C LEU A 169 -0.31 -0.02 11.62
N ARG A 170 -0.02 1.08 12.34
CA ARG A 170 -0.98 2.15 12.62
C ARG A 170 -1.63 2.66 11.33
N LEU A 171 -0.81 3.08 10.37
CA LEU A 171 -1.27 3.70 9.14
C LEU A 171 -2.20 2.76 8.38
N ILE A 172 -1.81 1.49 8.23
CA ILE A 172 -2.63 0.50 7.53
C ILE A 172 -3.96 0.30 8.29
N VAL A 173 -3.94 0.13 9.62
CA VAL A 173 -5.17 -0.03 10.41
C VAL A 173 -6.11 1.17 10.25
N VAL A 174 -5.63 2.39 10.41
CA VAL A 174 -6.46 3.61 10.30
C VAL A 174 -7.00 3.79 8.88
N GLN A 175 -6.21 3.46 7.86
CA GLN A 175 -6.65 3.53 6.47
C GLN A 175 -7.72 2.48 6.16
N THR A 176 -7.46 1.22 6.49
CA THR A 176 -8.36 0.10 6.15
C THR A 176 -9.60 0.05 7.02
N ALA A 177 -9.62 0.74 8.16
CA ALA A 177 -10.82 0.97 8.94
C ALA A 177 -11.91 1.74 8.16
N HIS A 178 -11.54 2.52 7.14
CA HIS A 178 -12.52 3.14 6.26
C HIS A 178 -13.15 2.08 5.35
N PRO A 179 -14.49 1.94 5.29
CA PRO A 179 -15.18 0.81 4.64
C PRO A 179 -14.75 0.56 3.20
N VAL A 180 -14.69 1.62 2.39
CA VAL A 180 -14.25 1.54 0.98
C VAL A 180 -12.79 1.09 0.85
N VAL A 181 -11.91 1.53 1.75
CA VAL A 181 -10.50 1.18 1.72
C VAL A 181 -10.31 -0.26 2.17
N GLY A 182 -10.94 -0.66 3.28
CA GLY A 182 -10.96 -2.03 3.78
C GLY A 182 -11.47 -3.02 2.72
N ALA A 183 -12.60 -2.72 2.08
CA ALA A 183 -13.15 -3.54 1.00
C ALA A 183 -12.19 -3.67 -0.20
N GLY A 184 -11.58 -2.55 -0.63
CA GLY A 184 -10.58 -2.56 -1.70
C GLY A 184 -9.32 -3.36 -1.33
N VAL A 185 -8.92 -3.36 -0.07
CA VAL A 185 -7.76 -4.14 0.41
C VAL A 185 -8.08 -5.62 0.48
N GLY A 186 -9.20 -5.99 1.09
CA GLY A 186 -9.62 -7.38 1.24
C GLY A 186 -9.95 -8.05 -0.09
N GLY A 187 -10.52 -7.31 -1.05
CA GLY A 187 -10.93 -7.86 -2.34
C GLY A 187 -9.80 -8.06 -3.37
N TYR A 188 -8.71 -7.27 -3.30
CA TYR A 188 -7.67 -7.22 -4.33
C TYR A 188 -6.27 -7.67 -3.88
N SER A 189 -6.06 -7.96 -2.59
CA SER A 189 -4.76 -8.41 -2.08
C SER A 189 -4.91 -9.64 -1.21
N ASP A 190 -4.03 -10.63 -1.36
CA ASP A 190 -3.78 -11.59 -0.28
C ASP A 190 -2.95 -10.87 0.80
N PHE A 191 -3.60 -9.94 1.51
CA PHE A 191 -2.91 -9.06 2.46
C PHE A 191 -2.29 -9.84 3.63
N ARG A 192 -2.76 -11.07 3.89
CA ARG A 192 -2.23 -11.96 4.93
C ARG A 192 -0.82 -12.44 4.60
N SER A 193 -0.50 -12.65 3.31
CA SER A 193 0.83 -13.04 2.85
C SER A 193 1.64 -11.87 2.26
N GLU A 194 0.98 -10.90 1.62
CA GLU A 194 1.61 -9.80 0.88
C GLU A 194 1.56 -8.42 1.57
N GLY A 195 0.95 -8.30 2.76
CA GLY A 195 0.72 -7.00 3.42
C GLY A 195 1.98 -6.15 3.60
N VAL A 196 3.11 -6.78 3.93
CA VAL A 196 4.42 -6.12 4.05
C VAL A 196 4.91 -5.62 2.69
N SER A 197 4.80 -6.43 1.64
CA SER A 197 5.19 -6.06 0.27
C SER A 197 4.37 -4.88 -0.25
N ARG A 198 3.06 -4.89 0.02
CA ARG A 198 2.13 -3.79 -0.30
C ARG A 198 2.55 -2.49 0.38
N PHE A 199 2.89 -2.53 1.67
CA PHE A 199 3.35 -1.34 2.37
C PHE A 199 4.65 -0.80 1.77
N VAL A 200 5.61 -1.67 1.48
CA VAL A 200 6.87 -1.29 0.81
C VAL A 200 6.59 -0.60 -0.54
N HIS A 201 5.63 -1.08 -1.32
CA HIS A 201 5.21 -0.42 -2.57
C HIS A 201 4.59 0.96 -2.34
N THR A 202 3.79 1.11 -1.28
CA THR A 202 3.21 2.40 -0.89
C THR A 202 4.30 3.39 -0.51
N VAL A 203 5.23 3.00 0.37
CA VAL A 203 6.37 3.84 0.76
C VAL A 203 7.21 4.21 -0.46
N LYS A 204 7.57 3.25 -1.32
CA LYS A 204 8.33 3.54 -2.56
C LYS A 204 7.61 4.55 -3.46
N SER A 205 6.30 4.42 -3.60
CA SER A 205 5.50 5.34 -4.42
C SER A 205 5.44 6.73 -3.81
N LEU A 206 5.26 6.83 -2.48
CA LEU A 206 5.31 8.09 -1.76
C LEU A 206 6.69 8.77 -1.89
N GLN A 207 7.76 7.99 -1.77
CA GLN A 207 9.13 8.48 -1.96
C GLN A 207 9.32 9.07 -3.37
N ARG A 208 8.81 8.41 -4.41
CA ARG A 208 8.86 8.95 -5.78
C ARG A 208 8.06 10.24 -5.92
N LEU A 209 6.86 10.31 -5.34
CA LEU A 209 6.02 11.51 -5.42
C LEU A 209 6.70 12.72 -4.79
N VAL A 210 7.35 12.55 -3.63
CA VAL A 210 7.96 13.64 -2.85
C VAL A 210 9.34 14.03 -3.37
N TYR A 211 10.18 13.05 -3.73
CA TYR A 211 11.61 13.27 -3.96
C TYR A 211 12.04 13.21 -5.43
N SER A 212 11.13 12.94 -6.37
CA SER A 212 11.44 12.98 -7.81
C SER A 212 11.19 14.36 -8.43
N PRO A 213 11.83 14.66 -9.58
CA PRO A 213 11.47 15.81 -10.41
C PRO A 213 10.00 15.78 -10.85
N LEU A 214 9.43 16.95 -11.15
CA LEU A 214 8.01 17.14 -11.45
C LEU A 214 7.46 16.13 -12.47
N VAL A 215 8.19 15.90 -13.58
CA VAL A 215 7.76 14.98 -14.64
C VAL A 215 7.58 13.54 -14.11
N GLN A 216 8.56 13.05 -13.34
CA GLN A 216 8.53 11.70 -12.77
C GLN A 216 7.48 11.58 -11.67
N SER A 217 7.30 12.62 -10.84
CA SER A 217 6.24 12.62 -9.82
C SER A 217 4.84 12.59 -10.47
N ARG A 218 4.66 13.27 -11.62
CA ARG A 218 3.42 13.18 -12.42
C ARG A 218 3.20 11.80 -13.03
N GLU A 219 4.24 11.17 -13.55
CA GLU A 219 4.17 9.80 -14.06
C GLU A 219 3.76 8.83 -12.97
N GLU A 220 4.36 8.94 -11.77
CA GLU A 220 4.00 8.11 -10.63
C GLU A 220 2.56 8.35 -10.18
N ALA A 221 2.12 9.62 -10.12
CA ALA A 221 0.72 9.94 -9.82
C ALA A 221 -0.25 9.33 -10.84
N ARG A 222 0.05 9.42 -12.15
CA ARG A 222 -0.76 8.77 -13.20
C ARG A 222 -0.80 7.26 -13.04
N ARG A 223 0.36 6.62 -12.78
CA ARG A 223 0.45 5.18 -12.52
C ARG A 223 -0.40 4.77 -11.33
N LEU A 224 -0.29 5.48 -10.21
CA LEU A 224 -1.08 5.21 -9.01
C LEU A 224 -2.58 5.34 -9.29
N ARG A 225 -3.01 6.40 -9.98
CA ARG A 225 -4.42 6.56 -10.36
C ARG A 225 -4.91 5.44 -11.27
N ALA A 226 -4.08 4.95 -12.20
CA ALA A 226 -4.43 3.82 -13.06
C ALA A 226 -4.65 2.54 -12.24
N VAL A 227 -3.75 2.25 -11.28
CA VAL A 227 -3.90 1.13 -10.35
C VAL A 227 -5.18 1.27 -9.51
N HIS A 228 -5.43 2.43 -8.91
CA HIS A 228 -6.62 2.64 -8.08
C HIS A 228 -7.93 2.62 -8.88
N ARG A 229 -7.91 3.00 -10.17
CA ARG A 229 -9.08 2.91 -11.05
C ARG A 229 -9.53 1.47 -11.30
N ALA A 230 -8.60 0.52 -11.29
CA ALA A 230 -8.91 -0.89 -11.46
C ALA A 230 -9.56 -1.50 -10.21
N ILE A 231 -9.38 -0.89 -9.04
CA ILE A 231 -9.97 -1.35 -7.77
C ILE A 231 -11.44 -0.95 -7.74
N ARG A 232 -12.35 -1.92 -7.80
CA ARG A 232 -13.79 -1.73 -7.70
C ARG A 232 -14.48 -3.04 -7.36
N GLY A 233 -15.63 -2.99 -6.72
CA GLY A 233 -16.35 -4.22 -6.42
C GLY A 233 -17.50 -3.99 -5.48
N THR A 234 -17.90 -5.07 -4.83
CA THR A 234 -18.92 -5.10 -3.79
C THR A 234 -18.29 -5.74 -2.57
N ASP A 235 -18.49 -5.16 -1.39
CA ASP A 235 -18.00 -5.73 -0.13
C ASP A 235 -18.89 -6.88 0.38
N ASP A 236 -18.49 -7.47 1.50
CA ASP A 236 -19.19 -8.55 2.21
C ASP A 236 -20.60 -8.16 2.67
N ARG A 237 -20.89 -6.86 2.77
CA ARG A 237 -22.20 -6.30 3.14
C ARG A 237 -23.02 -5.84 1.94
N GLY A 238 -22.58 -6.11 0.71
CA GLY A 238 -23.30 -5.72 -0.50
C GLY A 238 -23.10 -4.26 -0.93
N ARG A 239 -22.21 -3.49 -0.28
CA ARG A 239 -21.94 -2.08 -0.64
C ARG A 239 -21.00 -2.03 -1.83
N GLN A 240 -21.38 -1.29 -2.86
CA GLN A 240 -20.49 -1.04 -4.00
C GLN A 240 -19.37 -0.07 -3.60
N TYR A 241 -18.15 -0.34 -4.07
CA TYR A 241 -17.00 0.50 -3.82
C TYR A 241 -16.16 0.71 -5.08
N ARG A 242 -15.43 1.84 -5.11
CA ARG A 242 -14.47 2.20 -6.15
C ARG A 242 -13.22 2.77 -5.48
N GLY A 243 -12.05 2.35 -5.92
CA GLY A 243 -10.76 2.77 -5.35
C GLY A 243 -10.42 4.25 -5.60
N LEU A 244 -11.11 4.89 -6.56
CA LEU A 244 -11.07 6.34 -6.78
C LEU A 244 -12.32 7.06 -6.26
N ASP A 245 -13.02 6.47 -5.29
CA ASP A 245 -13.98 7.24 -4.49
C ASP A 245 -13.27 8.45 -3.85
N PRO A 246 -13.74 9.69 -4.07
CA PRO A 246 -13.02 10.88 -3.63
C PRO A 246 -12.78 10.93 -2.11
N ASN A 247 -13.74 10.46 -1.31
CA ASN A 247 -13.63 10.50 0.15
C ASN A 247 -12.60 9.47 0.63
N ALA A 248 -12.67 8.24 0.12
CA ALA A 248 -11.71 7.19 0.47
C ALA A 248 -10.29 7.52 -0.02
N TYR A 249 -10.17 8.10 -1.22
CA TYR A 249 -8.87 8.48 -1.78
C TYR A 249 -8.24 9.66 -1.02
N ALA A 250 -9.05 10.66 -0.64
CA ALA A 250 -8.62 11.76 0.22
C ALA A 250 -8.25 11.26 1.64
N TRP A 251 -9.00 10.30 2.19
CA TRP A 251 -8.72 9.68 3.49
C TRP A 251 -7.33 9.02 3.56
N VAL A 252 -6.96 8.24 2.55
CA VAL A 252 -5.63 7.61 2.47
C VAL A 252 -4.52 8.67 2.44
N HIS A 253 -4.71 9.77 1.71
CA HIS A 253 -3.75 10.88 1.68
C HIS A 253 -3.70 11.65 3.00
N ALA A 254 -4.85 11.91 3.61
CA ALA A 254 -5.00 12.62 4.89
C ALA A 254 -4.30 11.88 6.05
N THR A 255 -4.50 10.56 6.14
CA THR A 255 -3.92 9.73 7.21
C THR A 255 -2.39 9.69 7.19
N LEU A 256 -1.75 9.91 6.04
CA LEU A 256 -0.29 10.01 5.95
C LEU A 256 0.24 11.30 6.60
N PHE A 257 -0.44 12.43 6.39
CA PHE A 257 -0.13 13.68 7.09
C PHE A 257 -0.28 13.48 8.61
N GLU A 258 -1.41 12.92 9.04
CA GLU A 258 -1.68 12.63 10.45
C GLU A 258 -0.60 11.74 11.08
N ALA A 259 -0.17 10.70 10.38
CA ALA A 259 0.83 9.78 10.86
C ALA A 259 2.21 10.45 11.02
N VAL A 260 2.57 11.38 10.14
CA VAL A 260 3.82 12.15 10.27
C VAL A 260 3.77 13.08 11.47
N VAL A 261 2.67 13.84 11.64
CA VAL A 261 2.48 14.72 12.80
C VAL A 261 2.52 13.92 14.11
N THR A 262 1.76 12.82 14.18
CA THR A 262 1.73 11.93 15.34
C THR A 262 3.10 11.34 15.65
N LEU A 263 3.86 10.94 14.62
CA LEU A 263 5.19 10.38 14.81
C LEU A 263 6.17 11.40 15.39
N SER A 264 6.13 12.63 14.87
CA SER A 264 6.92 13.75 15.37
C SER A 264 6.66 14.00 16.87
N GLU A 265 5.38 14.06 17.26
CA GLU A 265 4.98 14.17 18.67
C GLU A 265 5.48 12.99 19.52
N LEU A 266 5.25 11.75 19.06
CA LEU A 266 5.66 10.55 19.79
C LEU A 266 7.18 10.43 19.96
N CYS A 267 7.96 10.92 18.99
CA CYS A 267 9.42 10.93 19.04
C CYS A 267 10.01 12.08 19.88
N GLY A 268 9.16 12.97 20.43
CA GLY A 268 9.59 14.12 21.22
C GLY A 268 10.08 15.30 20.39
N GLU A 269 9.67 15.38 19.12
CA GLU A 269 9.93 16.51 18.21
C GLU A 269 8.59 17.04 17.66
N PRO A 270 7.65 17.50 18.52
CA PRO A 270 6.36 18.00 18.04
C PRO A 270 6.56 19.18 17.10
N LEU A 271 5.79 19.21 16.01
CA LEU A 271 5.77 20.33 15.08
C LEU A 271 5.00 21.49 15.73
N THR A 272 5.53 22.70 15.62
CA THR A 272 4.81 23.93 15.97
C THR A 272 3.56 24.09 15.08
N ASP A 273 2.59 24.89 15.52
CA ASP A 273 1.37 25.12 14.73
C ASP A 273 1.69 25.69 13.33
N ASP A 274 2.66 26.61 13.24
CA ASP A 274 3.13 27.17 11.95
C ASP A 274 3.78 26.12 11.05
N GLU A 275 4.58 25.21 11.63
CA GLU A 275 5.16 24.08 10.88
C GLU A 275 4.09 23.11 10.41
N GLN A 276 3.08 22.84 11.24
CA GLN A 276 1.96 21.98 10.83
C GLN A 276 1.18 22.63 9.67
N GLU A 277 0.88 23.93 9.72
CA GLU A 277 0.18 24.62 8.64
C GLU A 277 1.00 24.64 7.34
N ARG A 278 2.30 24.93 7.43
CA ARG A 278 3.21 24.87 6.27
C ARG A 278 3.28 23.45 5.68
N PHE A 279 3.50 22.45 6.54
CA PHE A 279 3.55 21.05 6.10
C PHE A 279 2.21 20.61 5.50
N TYR A 280 1.09 21.03 6.07
CA TYR A 280 -0.24 20.70 5.55
C TYR A 280 -0.49 21.35 4.19
N ALA A 281 -0.08 22.59 3.98
CA ALA A 281 -0.18 23.26 2.69
C ALA A 281 0.65 22.54 1.60
N GLU A 282 1.89 22.16 1.91
CA GLU A 282 2.73 21.33 1.04
C GLU A 282 2.07 19.98 0.74
N TRP A 283 1.48 19.36 1.77
CA TRP A 283 0.81 18.07 1.65
C TRP A 283 -0.44 18.13 0.80
N ARG A 284 -1.25 19.20 0.91
CA ARG A 284 -2.41 19.45 0.04
C ARG A 284 -1.98 19.66 -1.41
N ALA A 285 -0.89 20.38 -1.66
CA ALA A 285 -0.34 20.55 -3.00
C ALA A 285 0.08 19.20 -3.61
N LEU A 286 0.73 18.33 -2.83
CA LEU A 286 1.04 16.96 -3.22
C LEU A 286 -0.23 16.14 -3.52
N GLY A 287 -1.30 16.34 -2.75
CA GLY A 287 -2.62 15.75 -3.02
C GLY A 287 -3.20 16.19 -4.37
N GLY A 288 -3.01 17.46 -4.75
CA GLY A 288 -3.37 17.97 -6.07
C GLY A 288 -2.65 17.24 -7.21
N LEU A 289 -1.37 16.87 -7.03
CA LEU A 289 -0.62 16.06 -7.99
C LEU A 289 -1.24 14.66 -8.17
N LEU A 290 -1.76 14.08 -7.09
CA LEU A 290 -2.51 12.82 -7.10
C LEU A 290 -3.92 12.95 -7.68
N GLY A 291 -4.36 14.18 -7.97
CA GLY A 291 -5.66 14.46 -8.54
C GLY A 291 -6.78 14.66 -7.52
N LEU A 292 -6.45 14.91 -6.26
CA LEU A 292 -7.41 15.42 -5.29
C LEU A 292 -7.82 16.84 -5.68
N ARG A 293 -9.10 17.13 -5.59
CA ARG A 293 -9.65 18.48 -5.81
C ARG A 293 -9.43 19.29 -4.54
N LYS A 294 -9.38 20.62 -4.67
CA LYS A 294 -9.21 21.53 -3.52
C LYS A 294 -10.21 21.28 -2.39
N ARG A 295 -11.45 20.91 -2.75
CA ARG A 295 -12.56 20.60 -1.82
C ARG A 295 -12.49 19.23 -1.15
N ASP A 296 -11.63 18.33 -1.62
CA ASP A 296 -11.56 16.97 -1.10
C ASP A 296 -10.81 16.92 0.25
N LEU A 297 -10.08 17.99 0.62
CA LEU A 297 -9.45 18.17 1.92
C LEU A 297 -9.66 19.59 2.45
N PRO A 298 -9.86 19.79 3.76
CA PRO A 298 -9.98 21.10 4.38
C PRO A 298 -8.79 22.03 4.09
N GLU A 299 -8.99 23.35 4.26
CA GLU A 299 -7.95 24.31 3.90
C GLU A 299 -6.84 24.48 4.93
N THR A 300 -7.20 24.32 6.21
CA THR A 300 -6.33 24.56 7.38
C THR A 300 -6.15 23.30 8.20
N VAL A 301 -5.12 23.28 9.06
CA VAL A 301 -4.90 22.18 10.01
C VAL A 301 -6.06 22.05 10.99
N ALA A 302 -6.66 23.16 11.43
CA ALA A 302 -7.86 23.12 12.28
C ALA A 302 -9.03 22.41 11.59
N GLY A 303 -9.29 22.74 10.31
CA GLY A 303 -10.30 22.05 9.51
C GLY A 303 -9.97 20.57 9.30
N PHE A 304 -8.69 20.25 9.07
CA PHE A 304 -8.21 18.89 8.97
C PHE A 304 -8.46 18.08 10.24
N ARG A 305 -8.13 18.62 11.42
CA ARG A 305 -8.34 17.94 12.72
C ARG A 305 -9.82 17.58 12.91
N LYS A 306 -10.73 18.52 12.59
CA LYS A 306 -12.18 18.28 12.61
C LYS A 306 -12.60 17.19 11.63
N TYR A 307 -12.20 17.29 10.36
CA TYR A 307 -12.48 16.27 9.34
C TYR A 307 -11.99 14.88 9.75
N PHE A 308 -10.78 14.79 10.29
CA PHE A 308 -10.19 13.54 10.73
C PHE A 308 -10.98 12.93 11.88
N GLN A 309 -11.27 13.72 12.92
CA GLN A 309 -12.06 13.28 14.07
C GLN A 309 -13.47 12.82 13.65
N GLU A 310 -14.18 13.60 12.85
CA GLU A 310 -15.52 13.24 12.35
C GLU A 310 -15.49 11.94 11.55
N THR A 311 -14.48 11.74 10.70
CA THR A 311 -14.33 10.50 9.94
C THR A 311 -14.05 9.30 10.86
N VAL A 312 -13.17 9.48 11.84
CA VAL A 312 -12.88 8.47 12.86
C VAL A 312 -14.14 8.04 13.62
N GLU A 313 -14.95 9.01 14.05
CA GLU A 313 -16.13 8.76 14.89
C GLU A 313 -17.32 8.21 14.10
N THR A 314 -17.48 8.60 12.84
CA THR A 314 -18.72 8.34 12.09
C THR A 314 -18.57 7.35 10.93
N ARG A 315 -17.36 7.12 10.42
CA ARG A 315 -17.14 6.33 9.20
C ARG A 315 -16.29 5.09 9.39
N LEU A 316 -15.36 5.09 10.33
CA LEU A 316 -14.47 3.95 10.53
C LEU A 316 -15.23 2.78 11.16
N GLU A 317 -14.95 1.58 10.69
CA GLU A 317 -15.59 0.34 11.15
C GLU A 317 -14.56 -0.73 11.48
N VAL A 318 -14.98 -1.72 12.28
CA VAL A 318 -14.20 -2.95 12.48
C VAL A 318 -14.59 -3.95 11.38
N ASN A 319 -13.75 -4.03 10.34
CA ASN A 319 -13.87 -5.01 9.27
C ASN A 319 -12.81 -6.11 9.42
N ASP A 320 -12.91 -7.14 8.58
CA ASP A 320 -12.06 -8.33 8.68
C ASP A 320 -10.58 -8.03 8.40
N VAL A 321 -10.29 -7.05 7.53
CA VAL A 321 -8.91 -6.59 7.31
C VAL A 321 -8.33 -6.01 8.59
N VAL A 322 -9.07 -5.18 9.32
CA VAL A 322 -8.62 -4.62 10.59
C VAL A 322 -8.47 -5.71 11.65
N ARG A 323 -9.41 -6.66 11.74
CA ARG A 323 -9.31 -7.80 12.66
C ARG A 323 -8.03 -8.58 12.42
N ASP A 324 -7.75 -8.94 11.17
CA ASP A 324 -6.55 -9.69 10.80
C ASP A 324 -5.26 -8.87 11.03
N LEU A 325 -5.28 -7.56 10.81
CA LEU A 325 -4.13 -6.69 11.08
C LEU A 325 -3.80 -6.59 12.57
N LEU A 326 -4.81 -6.61 13.43
CA LEU A 326 -4.67 -6.52 14.88
C LEU A 326 -4.57 -7.88 15.56
N ASP A 327 -4.90 -8.97 14.87
CA ASP A 327 -4.63 -10.33 15.31
C ASP A 327 -3.11 -10.64 15.10
N PRO A 328 -2.37 -10.90 16.18
CA PRO A 328 -0.96 -11.29 16.06
C PRO A 328 -0.73 -12.60 15.31
N GLU A 329 -1.75 -13.45 15.17
CA GLU A 329 -1.69 -14.81 14.61
C GLU A 329 -2.26 -14.90 13.18
N ALA A 330 -2.95 -13.86 12.69
CA ALA A 330 -3.57 -13.89 11.36
C ALA A 330 -2.60 -13.62 10.18
N ILE A 331 -1.45 -12.99 10.45
CA ILE A 331 -0.49 -12.59 9.41
C ILE A 331 0.82 -13.34 9.63
N HIS A 332 1.17 -14.21 8.70
CA HIS A 332 2.41 -14.98 8.67
C HIS A 332 3.06 -14.86 7.28
N PRO A 333 3.89 -13.82 7.05
CA PRO A 333 4.59 -13.67 5.80
C PRO A 333 5.72 -14.70 5.70
N LEU A 334 6.16 -14.94 4.46
CA LEU A 334 7.35 -15.72 4.20
C LEU A 334 8.58 -15.03 4.82
N PRO A 335 9.57 -15.80 5.31
CA PRO A 335 10.80 -15.22 5.83
C PRO A 335 11.53 -14.42 4.75
N PRO A 336 12.20 -13.32 5.12
CA PRO A 336 13.11 -12.63 4.22
C PRO A 336 14.23 -13.57 3.71
N PRO A 337 14.82 -13.28 2.54
CA PRO A 337 16.02 -13.95 2.09
C PRO A 337 17.09 -13.93 3.19
N HIS A 338 17.76 -15.06 3.41
CA HIS A 338 18.82 -15.26 4.43
C HIS A 338 18.36 -15.39 5.88
N VAL A 339 17.05 -15.37 6.18
CA VAL A 339 16.55 -15.68 7.52
C VAL A 339 16.11 -17.15 7.57
N PRO A 340 16.72 -18.01 8.43
CA PRO A 340 16.27 -19.40 8.56
C PRO A 340 14.80 -19.48 9.01
N GLN A 341 14.02 -20.38 8.40
CA GLN A 341 12.59 -20.56 8.68
C GLN A 341 12.31 -20.75 10.18
N VAL A 342 13.13 -21.56 10.87
CA VAL A 342 12.98 -21.82 12.31
C VAL A 342 13.13 -20.54 13.15
N VAL A 343 14.06 -19.66 12.78
CA VAL A 343 14.26 -18.38 13.47
C VAL A 343 13.06 -17.47 13.23
N TRP A 344 12.56 -17.45 12.00
CA TRP A 344 11.39 -16.66 11.62
C TRP A 344 10.12 -17.10 12.36
N ASP A 345 9.82 -18.39 12.36
CA ASP A 345 8.63 -18.95 13.02
C ASP A 345 8.64 -18.71 14.53
N LEU A 346 9.84 -18.63 15.14
CA LEU A 346 10.00 -18.32 16.55
C LEU A 346 9.89 -16.82 16.85
N ALA A 347 10.51 -15.97 16.01
CA ALA A 347 10.61 -14.53 16.24
C ALA A 347 9.35 -13.79 15.83
N TRP A 348 8.73 -14.18 14.72
CA TRP A 348 7.64 -13.46 14.09
C TRP A 348 6.40 -13.31 14.98
N PRO A 349 5.87 -14.35 15.65
CA PRO A 349 4.71 -14.19 16.54
C PRO A 349 4.99 -13.23 17.70
N ARG A 350 6.22 -13.23 18.23
CA ARG A 350 6.64 -12.31 19.30
C ARG A 350 6.71 -10.88 18.80
N PHE A 351 7.32 -10.69 17.64
CA PHE A 351 7.37 -9.38 16.97
C PHE A 351 5.97 -8.86 16.67
N ARG A 352 5.05 -9.69 16.15
CA ARG A 352 3.67 -9.31 15.87
C ARG A 352 2.90 -8.90 17.13
N ARG A 353 2.98 -9.69 18.20
CA ARG A 353 2.37 -9.35 19.50
C ARG A 353 2.92 -8.02 20.03
N PHE A 354 4.23 -7.80 19.89
CA PHE A 354 4.86 -6.54 20.26
C PHE A 354 4.35 -5.37 19.41
N ALA A 355 4.32 -5.51 18.08
CA ALA A 355 3.89 -4.48 17.14
C ALA A 355 2.42 -4.08 17.34
N VAL A 356 1.53 -5.05 17.56
CA VAL A 356 0.11 -4.79 17.86
C VAL A 356 -0.01 -4.02 19.17
N ARG A 357 0.62 -4.48 20.25
CA ARG A 357 0.59 -3.78 21.55
C ARG A 357 1.23 -2.39 21.51
N LEU A 358 2.21 -2.19 20.64
CA LEU A 358 2.81 -0.88 20.38
C LEU A 358 1.85 0.03 19.60
N THR A 359 1.06 -0.53 18.69
CA THR A 359 0.17 0.22 17.78
C THR A 359 -1.14 0.62 18.43
N LEU A 360 -1.78 -0.28 19.18
CA LEU A 360 -3.06 -0.02 19.85
C LEU A 360 -3.12 1.33 20.60
N PRO A 361 -2.17 1.68 21.49
CA PRO A 361 -2.18 2.96 22.20
C PRO A 361 -1.92 4.17 21.30
N THR A 362 -1.42 3.98 20.09
CA THR A 362 -1.28 5.11 19.15
C THR A 362 -2.62 5.44 18.52
N LEU A 363 -3.48 4.44 18.23
CA LEU A 363 -4.71 4.60 17.43
C LEU A 363 -5.60 5.73 17.96
N PRO A 364 -6.34 6.44 17.09
CA PRO A 364 -7.27 7.47 17.54
C PRO A 364 -8.23 6.92 18.61
N GLU A 365 -8.39 7.63 19.72
CA GLU A 365 -9.13 7.12 20.90
C GLU A 365 -10.57 6.73 20.56
N ALA A 366 -11.22 7.51 19.71
CA ALA A 366 -12.55 7.21 19.20
C ALA A 366 -12.59 5.86 18.45
N TYR A 367 -11.55 5.55 17.67
CA TYR A 367 -11.46 4.25 17.00
C TYR A 367 -11.17 3.10 17.96
N VAL A 368 -10.36 3.31 18.99
CA VAL A 368 -10.12 2.31 20.04
C VAL A 368 -11.43 1.92 20.75
N ARG A 369 -12.33 2.90 20.98
CA ARG A 369 -13.69 2.62 21.50
C ARG A 369 -14.51 1.77 20.53
N VAL A 370 -14.46 2.06 19.23
CA VAL A 370 -15.13 1.27 18.18
C VAL A 370 -14.57 -0.16 18.12
N LEU A 371 -13.26 -0.34 18.31
CA LEU A 371 -12.62 -1.65 18.38
C LEU A 371 -13.05 -2.47 19.60
N GLY A 372 -13.56 -1.83 20.66
CA GLY A 372 -13.93 -2.50 21.90
C GLY A 372 -12.74 -3.12 22.64
N VAL A 373 -11.52 -2.62 22.42
CA VAL A 373 -10.29 -3.14 23.02
C VAL A 373 -9.82 -2.25 24.17
N GLU A 374 -9.46 -2.88 25.28
CA GLU A 374 -8.87 -2.16 26.41
C GLU A 374 -7.36 -1.99 26.19
N VAL A 375 -6.92 -0.74 26.12
CA VAL A 375 -5.49 -0.41 26.09
C VAL A 375 -4.96 -0.33 27.51
N SER A 376 -4.06 -1.24 27.86
CA SER A 376 -3.46 -1.28 29.19
C SER A 376 -2.47 -0.12 29.42
N GLU A 377 -2.31 0.31 30.67
CA GLU A 377 -1.26 1.26 31.05
C GLU A 377 0.16 0.76 30.75
N ALA A 378 0.36 -0.57 30.78
CA ALA A 378 1.62 -1.18 30.41
C ALA A 378 1.93 -0.97 28.92
N ASP A 379 0.92 -1.06 28.05
CA ASP A 379 1.07 -0.82 26.61
C ASP A 379 1.32 0.66 26.32
N ARG A 380 0.62 1.59 26.99
CA ARG A 380 0.91 3.02 26.90
C ARG A 380 2.34 3.36 27.32
N ARG A 381 2.82 2.82 28.45
CA ARG A 381 4.21 3.00 28.90
C ARG A 381 5.21 2.42 27.91
N ARG A 382 4.95 1.23 27.37
CA ARG A 382 5.81 0.59 26.36
C ARG A 382 5.89 1.45 25.10
N MET A 383 4.76 1.95 24.63
CA MET A 383 4.68 2.85 23.47
C MET A 383 5.49 4.12 23.69
N ARG A 384 5.25 4.85 24.78
CA ARG A 384 6.00 6.08 25.10
C ARG A 384 7.52 5.84 25.13
N ARG A 385 7.95 4.77 25.81
CA ARG A 385 9.38 4.41 25.88
C ARG A 385 9.94 4.06 24.51
N PHE A 386 9.22 3.28 23.72
CA PHE A 386 9.66 2.89 22.38
C PHE A 386 9.89 4.11 21.48
N TYR A 387 8.91 5.00 21.36
CA TYR A 387 9.04 6.17 20.49
C TYR A 387 10.03 7.21 21.04
N ALA A 388 10.15 7.37 22.36
CA ALA A 388 11.19 8.20 22.95
C ALA A 388 12.61 7.68 22.62
N VAL A 389 12.83 6.37 22.72
CA VAL A 389 14.10 5.75 22.32
C VAL A 389 14.29 5.89 20.81
N LEU A 390 13.25 5.65 20.01
CA LEU A 390 13.31 5.81 18.55
C LEU A 390 13.74 7.24 18.16
N GLY A 391 13.14 8.25 18.77
CA GLY A 391 13.49 9.66 18.56
C GLY A 391 14.91 10.00 19.04
N ALA A 392 15.34 9.47 20.18
CA ALA A 392 16.71 9.66 20.69
C ALA A 392 17.77 9.01 19.77
N VAL A 393 17.49 7.81 19.26
CA VAL A 393 18.35 7.13 18.28
C VAL A 393 18.36 7.91 16.98
N ALA A 394 17.19 8.32 16.48
CA ALA A 394 17.08 9.08 15.24
C ALA A 394 17.88 10.40 15.28
N ARG A 395 17.86 11.12 16.40
CA ARG A 395 18.63 12.37 16.59
C ARG A 395 20.14 12.15 16.70
N SER A 396 20.56 10.99 17.21
CA SER A 396 21.98 10.66 17.40
C SER A 396 22.65 10.13 16.13
N LEU A 397 21.89 9.82 15.08
CA LEU A 397 22.44 9.30 13.83
C LEU A 397 23.09 10.43 13.00
N PRO A 398 24.07 10.11 12.13
CA PRO A 398 24.53 11.05 11.13
C PRO A 398 23.40 11.41 10.15
N ALA A 399 23.35 12.66 9.66
CA ALA A 399 22.29 13.15 8.77
C ALA A 399 22.02 12.25 7.54
N GLY A 400 23.04 11.55 7.02
CA GLY A 400 22.90 10.61 5.90
C GLY A 400 22.09 9.35 6.21
N TRP A 401 21.90 9.02 7.48
CA TRP A 401 21.21 7.82 7.99
C TRP A 401 19.79 8.11 8.46
N HIS A 402 19.39 9.38 8.52
CA HIS A 402 18.03 9.76 8.90
C HIS A 402 17.00 9.34 7.87
N TYR A 403 17.42 9.19 6.61
CA TYR A 403 16.52 9.06 5.48
C TYR A 403 16.57 7.68 4.84
N LEU A 404 15.42 7.23 4.35
CA LEU A 404 15.32 6.06 3.47
C LEU A 404 16.21 6.24 2.22
N PRO A 405 16.70 5.15 1.59
CA PRO A 405 17.69 5.24 0.52
C PRO A 405 17.30 6.16 -0.66
N PHE A 406 16.01 6.20 -1.00
CA PHE A 406 15.50 7.07 -2.08
C PHE A 406 15.60 8.56 -1.70
N ALA A 407 15.00 8.95 -0.57
CA ALA A 407 15.13 10.30 -0.01
C ALA A 407 16.59 10.72 0.19
N ALA A 408 17.42 9.84 0.76
CA ALA A 408 18.84 10.12 0.98
C ALA A 408 19.59 10.39 -0.34
N LYS A 409 19.29 9.63 -1.41
CA LYS A 409 19.86 9.85 -2.74
C LYS A 409 19.40 11.19 -3.33
N ALA A 410 18.11 11.51 -3.24
CA ALA A 410 17.57 12.78 -3.73
C ALA A 410 18.16 13.99 -2.99
N ARG A 411 18.26 13.93 -1.66
CA ARG A 411 18.90 14.97 -0.83
C ARG A 411 20.36 15.19 -1.18
N ARG A 412 21.13 14.11 -1.39
CA ARG A 412 22.52 14.22 -1.86
C ARG A 412 22.64 14.85 -3.25
N ALA A 413 21.71 14.54 -4.15
CA ALA A 413 21.70 15.14 -5.50
C ALA A 413 21.37 16.63 -5.44
N ALA A 414 20.39 17.03 -4.63
CA ALA A 414 20.02 18.43 -4.42
C ALA A 414 21.16 19.26 -3.79
N GLY A 415 21.83 18.75 -2.76
CA GLY A 415 22.95 19.44 -2.13
C GLY A 415 24.14 19.66 -3.08
N LYS A 416 24.41 18.69 -3.99
CA LYS A 416 25.43 18.87 -5.03
C LYS A 416 25.04 19.93 -6.06
N ALA A 417 23.77 19.98 -6.45
CA ALA A 417 23.28 20.97 -7.41
C ALA A 417 23.43 22.41 -6.88
N ASP A 418 23.21 22.60 -5.58
CA ASP A 418 23.34 23.90 -4.92
C ASP A 418 24.80 24.39 -4.86
N LEU A 419 25.74 23.48 -4.58
CA LEU A 419 27.18 23.76 -4.62
C LEU A 419 27.73 24.06 -6.03
N THR A 420 27.03 23.63 -7.08
CA THR A 420 27.42 23.86 -8.48
C THR A 420 26.80 25.10 -9.11
N ARG A 421 25.97 25.87 -8.39
CA ARG A 421 25.51 27.19 -8.85
C ARG A 421 26.64 28.21 -8.66
N PRO A 422 27.22 28.78 -9.74
CA PRO A 422 28.18 29.85 -9.58
C PRO A 422 27.49 31.10 -9.03
N GLY A 423 27.98 31.57 -7.87
CA GLY A 423 27.83 32.92 -7.29
C GLY A 423 26.47 33.60 -7.43
N ALA A 424 25.71 33.60 -6.33
CA ALA A 424 24.85 34.73 -6.02
C ALA A 424 25.71 35.95 -5.66
#